data_AF-A0A4S0JJ97-F1
#
_entry.id   AF-A0A4S0JJ97-F1
#
_cell.length_a   1.000
_cell.length_b   1.000
_cell.length_c   1.000
_cell.angle_alpha   90.00
_cell.angle_beta   90.00
_cell.angle_gamma   90.00
#
_symmetry.space_group_name_H-M   'P 1'
#
loop_
_entity.id
_entity.type
_entity.pdbx_description
1 polymer ?
#
loop_
_entity_poly.entity_id
_entity_poly.type
_entity_poly.pdbx_seq_one_letter_code
_entity_poly.pdbx_strand_id
1 'polypeptide(L)'
;QTTTDANGAYQFTGLLPGDYLIKEESQSGWTNVSPVQIDQDNLTSGQNLTDQDFVNVELGSISGHKLEDADGSLGTTGDQTPVENWTITLYKDDNHDN
;
A
#
# COMPACT_ATOMS: atom_id res chain seq x y z
N GLN A 1 21.30 0.29 8.38
CA GLN A 1 20.17 0.50 7.45
C GLN A 1 20.61 0.08 6.06
N THR A 2 19.69 -0.43 5.25
CA THR A 2 19.93 -0.78 3.85
C THR A 2 18.67 -0.42 3.04
N THR A 3 18.72 -0.50 1.72
CA THR A 3 17.57 -0.30 0.82
C THR A 3 17.45 -1.48 -0.12
N THR A 4 16.23 -1.81 -0.51
CA THR A 4 15.98 -2.84 -1.52
C THR A 4 16.57 -2.47 -2.87
N ASP A 5 17.06 -3.45 -3.62
CA ASP A 5 17.57 -3.28 -4.97
C ASP A 5 16.45 -3.34 -6.03
N ALA A 6 16.83 -3.36 -7.32
CA ALA A 6 15.89 -3.41 -8.44
C ALA A 6 15.03 -4.70 -8.49
N ASN A 7 15.43 -5.75 -7.78
CA ASN A 7 14.68 -7.00 -7.65
C ASN A 7 13.87 -7.06 -6.34
N GLY A 8 13.90 -6.00 -5.53
CA GLY A 8 13.28 -5.98 -4.21
C GLY A 8 14.10 -6.65 -3.11
N ALA A 9 15.34 -7.07 -3.39
CA ALA A 9 16.17 -7.76 -2.41
C ALA A 9 16.90 -6.76 -1.51
N TYR A 10 17.02 -7.07 -0.22
CA TYR A 10 17.85 -6.34 0.72
C TYR A 10 18.73 -7.31 1.51
N GLN A 11 19.91 -6.84 1.96
CA GLN A 11 20.82 -7.68 2.75
C GLN A 11 21.60 -6.84 3.76
N PHE A 12 21.82 -7.43 4.93
CA PHE A 12 22.79 -6.99 5.93
C PHE A 12 23.94 -8.01 5.95
N THR A 13 25.19 -7.57 5.80
CA THR A 13 26.37 -8.43 5.78
C THR A 13 27.34 -8.08 6.91
N GLY A 14 28.24 -9.01 7.26
CA GLY A 14 29.25 -8.78 8.29
C GLY A 14 28.70 -8.72 9.71
N LEU A 15 27.56 -9.38 9.97
CA LEU A 15 26.97 -9.48 11.29
C LEU A 15 27.74 -10.46 12.17
N LEU A 16 27.91 -10.11 13.45
CA LEU A 16 28.41 -11.03 14.47
C LEU A 16 27.26 -11.94 14.94
N PRO A 17 27.57 -13.07 15.61
CA PRO A 17 26.53 -13.85 16.27
C PRO A 17 25.76 -13.03 17.30
N GLY A 18 24.44 -13.14 17.33
CA GLY A 18 23.57 -12.38 18.25
C GLY A 18 22.11 -12.31 17.82
N ASP A 19 21.33 -11.54 18.58
CA ASP A 19 19.91 -11.31 18.33
C ASP A 19 19.73 -9.99 17.56
N TYR A 20 18.86 -10.02 16.56
CA TYR A 20 18.63 -8.91 15.64
C TYR A 20 17.15 -8.61 15.47
N LEU A 21 16.86 -7.30 15.40
CA LEU A 21 15.56 -6.77 15.07
C LEU A 21 15.59 -6.18 13.66
N ILE A 22 14.74 -6.68 12.76
CA ILE A 22 14.59 -6.12 11.41
C ILE A 22 13.23 -5.44 11.33
N LYS A 23 13.20 -4.19 10.87
CA LYS A 23 11.97 -3.40 10.78
C LYS A 23 11.93 -2.67 9.45
N GLU A 24 10.78 -2.70 8.79
CA GLU A 24 10.52 -1.84 7.63
C GLU A 24 9.95 -0.48 8.03
N GLU A 25 10.27 0.54 7.24
CA GLU A 25 9.68 1.87 7.40
C GLU A 25 8.44 1.98 6.51
N SER A 26 7.36 2.54 7.04
CA SER A 26 6.12 2.73 6.29
C SER A 26 6.33 3.66 5.10
N GLN A 27 5.72 3.31 3.95
CA GLN A 27 5.77 4.12 2.74
C GLN A 27 4.39 4.70 2.40
N SER A 28 4.36 5.97 2.01
CA SER A 28 3.13 6.65 1.61
C SER A 28 2.52 5.95 0.38
N GLY A 29 1.21 5.72 0.41
CA GLY A 29 0.51 5.00 -0.65
C GLY A 29 0.63 3.48 -0.55
N TRP A 30 1.24 2.95 0.52
CA TRP A 30 1.34 1.52 0.77
C TRP A 30 0.80 1.16 2.15
N THR A 31 0.37 -0.09 2.31
CA THR A 31 -0.05 -0.66 3.60
C THR A 31 0.57 -2.03 3.79
N ASN A 32 1.10 -2.27 4.98
CA ASN A 32 1.73 -3.53 5.34
C ASN A 32 0.69 -4.64 5.46
N VAL A 33 0.96 -5.78 4.82
CA VAL A 33 0.13 -6.99 4.93
C VAL A 33 0.87 -8.13 5.65
N SER A 34 2.20 -8.06 5.73
CA SER A 34 3.02 -8.85 6.65
C SER A 34 3.26 -8.10 7.98
N PRO A 35 3.87 -8.75 9.00
CA PRO A 35 4.42 -8.04 10.15
C PRO A 35 5.41 -6.96 9.72
N VAL A 36 5.38 -5.80 10.38
CA VAL A 36 6.31 -4.67 10.12
C VAL A 36 7.69 -4.87 10.76
N GLN A 37 7.83 -5.93 11.55
CA GLN A 37 9.03 -6.28 12.30
C GLN A 37 9.21 -7.79 12.27
N ILE A 38 10.48 -8.21 12.15
CA ILE A 38 10.89 -9.60 12.27
C ILE A 38 11.99 -9.67 13.33
N ASP A 39 11.76 -10.53 14.33
CA ASP A 39 12.71 -10.82 15.40
C ASP A 39 13.54 -12.03 14.97
N GLN A 40 14.87 -11.88 14.94
CA GLN A 40 15.81 -12.95 14.65
C GLN A 40 16.69 -13.21 15.86
N ASP A 41 16.35 -14.27 16.58
CA ASP A 41 17.10 -14.70 17.75
C ASP A 41 18.22 -15.66 17.34
N ASN A 42 19.39 -15.51 17.96
CA ASN A 42 20.52 -16.42 17.87
C ASN A 42 21.09 -16.61 16.45
N LEU A 43 21.39 -15.53 15.72
CA LEU A 43 22.26 -15.65 14.54
C LEU A 43 23.59 -16.28 14.97
N THR A 44 24.00 -17.37 14.31
CA THR A 44 25.25 -18.06 14.63
C THR A 44 26.37 -17.78 13.61
N SER A 45 27.61 -18.11 13.97
CA SER A 45 28.77 -17.82 13.11
C SER A 45 28.67 -18.57 11.78
N GLY A 46 28.74 -17.82 10.67
CA GLY A 46 28.66 -18.37 9.32
C GLY A 46 27.26 -18.74 8.85
N GLN A 47 26.22 -18.49 9.66
CA GLN A 47 24.83 -18.71 9.29
C GLN A 47 24.34 -17.58 8.39
N ASN A 48 23.56 -17.94 7.37
CA ASN A 48 22.79 -17.00 6.56
C ASN A 48 21.31 -17.25 6.84
N LEU A 49 20.61 -16.23 7.33
CA LEU A 49 19.16 -16.24 7.47
C LEU A 49 18.56 -15.65 6.19
N THR A 50 17.68 -16.41 5.54
CA THR A 50 16.92 -16.01 4.36
C THR A 50 15.44 -15.85 4.72
N ASP A 51 14.61 -15.45 3.74
CA ASP A 51 13.14 -15.44 3.87
C ASP A 51 12.63 -14.47 4.95
N GLN A 52 13.35 -13.36 5.12
CA GLN A 52 13.03 -12.27 6.03
C GLN A 52 12.18 -11.24 5.27
N ASP A 53 11.03 -11.66 4.75
CA ASP A 53 10.32 -10.89 3.74
C ASP A 53 9.27 -9.95 4.35
N PHE A 54 9.18 -8.75 3.78
CA PHE A 54 8.12 -7.79 4.04
C PHE A 54 7.22 -7.68 2.81
N VAL A 55 5.90 -7.67 3.01
CA VAL A 55 4.91 -7.63 1.94
C VAL A 55 3.96 -6.47 2.19
N ASN A 56 3.82 -5.61 1.18
CA ASN A 56 2.98 -4.41 1.20
C ASN A 56 1.99 -4.43 0.04
N VAL A 57 0.82 -3.80 0.23
CA VAL A 57 -0.16 -3.53 -0.82
C VAL A 57 -0.16 -2.04 -1.16
N GLU A 58 -0.12 -1.72 -2.46
CA GLU A 58 -0.27 -0.34 -2.93
C GLU A 58 -1.75 0.08 -2.83
N LEU A 59 -1.99 1.26 -2.27
CA LEU A 59 -3.32 1.81 -2.07
C LEU A 59 -3.83 2.44 -3.37
N GLY A 60 -4.99 1.98 -3.81
CA GLY A 60 -5.73 2.60 -4.91
C GLY A 60 -6.48 3.87 -4.48
N SER A 61 -7.04 4.57 -5.47
CA SER A 61 -7.92 5.72 -5.24
C SER A 61 -9.15 5.65 -6.14
N ILE A 62 -10.29 6.16 -5.64
CA ILE A 62 -11.54 6.31 -6.38
C ILE A 62 -11.87 7.80 -6.41
N SER A 63 -12.08 8.34 -7.61
CA SER A 63 -12.42 9.75 -7.82
C SER A 63 -13.42 9.92 -8.97
N GLY A 64 -14.12 11.05 -8.98
CA GLY A 64 -15.12 11.38 -9.99
C GLY A 64 -15.62 12.81 -9.87
N HIS A 65 -16.58 13.20 -10.73
CA HIS A 65 -17.21 14.51 -10.74
C HIS A 65 -18.71 14.41 -10.48
N LYS A 66 -19.26 15.35 -9.71
CA LYS A 66 -20.71 15.56 -9.64
C LYS A 66 -21.08 16.68 -10.60
N LEU A 67 -21.88 16.34 -11.60
CA LEU A 67 -22.36 17.26 -12.63
C LEU A 67 -23.90 17.41 -12.53
N GLU A 68 -24.40 18.59 -12.86
CA GLU A 68 -25.79 18.86 -13.26
C GLU A 68 -25.86 18.76 -14.80
N ASP A 69 -26.89 18.11 -15.30
CA ASP A 69 -27.21 17.99 -16.72
C ASP A 69 -28.41 18.90 -17.01
N ALA A 70 -28.25 19.85 -17.93
CA ALA A 70 -29.22 20.92 -18.13
C ALA A 70 -30.40 20.47 -19.02
N ASP A 71 -30.16 19.57 -19.97
CA ASP A 71 -31.18 19.05 -20.88
C ASP A 71 -31.68 17.64 -20.55
N GLY A 72 -31.02 16.96 -19.61
CA GLY A 72 -31.37 15.62 -19.12
C GLY A 72 -30.94 14.49 -20.06
N SER A 73 -30.08 14.78 -21.05
CA SER A 73 -29.55 13.83 -22.01
C SER A 73 -28.04 13.64 -21.83
N LEU A 74 -27.64 12.42 -21.49
CA LEU A 74 -26.21 12.07 -21.34
C LEU A 74 -25.38 12.16 -22.64
N GLY A 75 -26.03 12.24 -23.81
CA GLY A 75 -25.36 12.39 -25.10
C GLY A 75 -24.86 13.80 -25.38
N THR A 76 -25.40 14.78 -24.65
CA THR A 76 -25.01 16.18 -24.64
C THR A 76 -24.11 16.38 -23.44
N THR A 77 -22.81 16.57 -23.69
CA THR A 77 -21.82 16.73 -22.61
C THR A 77 -21.44 18.19 -22.38
N GLY A 78 -21.74 19.07 -23.35
CA GLY A 78 -21.38 20.49 -23.31
C GLY A 78 -22.22 21.32 -22.35
N ASP A 79 -23.32 20.77 -21.85
CA ASP A 79 -24.23 21.39 -20.89
C ASP A 79 -24.09 20.82 -19.47
N GLN A 80 -23.18 19.86 -19.27
CA GLN A 80 -22.89 19.29 -17.97
C GLN A 80 -22.01 20.24 -17.14
N THR A 81 -22.54 20.71 -16.00
CA THR A 81 -21.85 21.70 -15.15
C THR A 81 -21.47 21.10 -13.79
N PRO A 82 -20.22 21.27 -13.31
CA PRO A 82 -19.84 20.81 -11.98
C PRO A 82 -20.66 21.49 -10.88
N VAL A 83 -21.10 20.71 -9.88
CA VAL A 83 -21.81 21.22 -8.71
C VAL A 83 -21.05 20.94 -7.43
N GLU A 84 -21.04 21.92 -6.54
CA GLU A 84 -20.41 21.86 -5.22
C GLU A 84 -21.42 21.55 -4.11
N ASN A 85 -20.93 21.25 -2.90
CA ASN A 85 -21.73 20.99 -1.70
C ASN A 85 -22.62 19.73 -1.73
N TRP A 86 -22.31 18.75 -2.59
CA TRP A 86 -22.94 17.43 -2.58
C TRP A 86 -22.09 16.43 -1.79
N THR A 87 -22.72 15.71 -0.85
CA THR A 87 -22.07 14.64 -0.09
C THR A 87 -22.06 13.35 -0.90
N ILE A 88 -20.86 12.87 -1.24
CA ILE A 88 -20.64 11.53 -1.81
C ILE A 88 -20.12 10.64 -0.68
N THR A 89 -20.80 9.51 -0.42
CA THR A 89 -20.37 8.55 0.60
C THR A 89 -19.87 7.29 -0.07
N LEU A 90 -18.65 6.87 0.26
CA LEU A 90 -18.08 5.59 -0.14
C LEU A 90 -18.42 4.55 0.91
N TYR A 91 -19.06 3.46 0.50
CA TYR A 91 -19.28 2.28 1.32
C TYR A 91 -18.38 1.16 0.82
N LYS A 92 -17.88 0.35 1.76
CA LYS A 92 -17.22 -0.91 1.42
C LYS A 92 -18.32 -1.94 1.17
N ASP A 93 -18.36 -2.49 -0.03
CA ASP A 93 -19.24 -3.59 -0.39
C ASP A 93 -18.47 -4.90 -0.16
N ASP A 94 -18.76 -5.58 0.94
CA ASP A 94 -18.05 -6.80 1.35
C ASP A 94 -18.63 -8.08 0.67
N ASN A 95 -19.81 -7.99 0.04
CA ASN A 95 -20.59 -9.13 -0.43
C ASN A 95 -21.08 -9.03 -1.89
N HIS A 96 -20.81 -7.93 -2.59
CA HIS A 96 -21.17 -7.69 -3.99
C HIS A 96 -22.68 -7.87 -4.29
N ASP A 97 -23.56 -7.59 -3.31
CA ASP A 97 -24.99 -7.88 -3.43
C ASP A 97 -25.86 -6.64 -3.69
N ASN A 98 -25.27 -5.57 -4.22
CA ASN A 98 -26.01 -4.39 -4.72
C ASN A 98 -27.14 -4.75 -5.69
#